data_AF-A0A2V6F9P4-F1
#
_entry.id   AF-A0A2V6F9P4-F1
#
_cell.length_a   1.000
_cell.length_b   1.000
_cell.length_c   1.000
_cell.angle_alpha   90.00
_cell.angle_beta   90.00
_cell.angle_gamma   90.00
#
_symmetry.space_group_name_H-M   'P 1'
#
loop_
_entity.id
_entity.type
_entity.pdbx_description
1 polymer ?
#
loop_
_entity_poly.entity_id
_entity_poly.type
_entity_poly.pdbx_seq_one_letter_code
_entity_poly.pdbx_strand_id
1 'polypeptide(L)'
;MRGLRRLIINVLLILAATSFSLATARADTYSWTNLQSDIPGVATHVDPNLVNPWGMAVSPNGTIWVSDNGTGVSTLYHQDGTAASLIVTIPTAARNKEGGNPTGVVFNGTPF
;
A
#
# COMPACT_ATOMS: atom_id res chain seq x y z
N MET A 1 2.22 -27.92 60.99
CA MET A 1 2.48 -26.54 60.48
C MET A 1 3.57 -26.45 59.41
N ARG A 2 4.70 -27.19 59.50
CA ARG A 2 5.79 -27.12 58.48
C ARG A 2 5.40 -27.66 57.10
N GLY A 3 4.53 -28.68 57.02
CA GLY A 3 4.05 -29.24 55.74
C GLY A 3 3.07 -28.34 54.98
N LEU A 4 2.12 -27.73 55.70
CA LEU A 4 1.12 -26.80 55.13
C LEU A 4 1.79 -25.54 54.53
N ARG A 5 2.82 -25.02 55.19
CA ARG A 5 3.62 -23.89 54.69
C ARG A 5 4.36 -24.22 53.40
N ARG A 6 4.89 -25.44 53.25
CA ARG A 6 5.56 -25.90 52.02
C ARG A 6 4.58 -26.07 50.87
N LEU A 7 3.36 -26.56 51.14
CA LEU A 7 2.31 -26.71 50.15
C LEU A 7 1.86 -25.36 49.60
N ILE A 8 1.62 -24.37 50.47
CA ILE A 8 1.21 -23.01 50.08
C ILE A 8 2.27 -22.33 49.21
N ILE A 9 3.55 -22.46 49.59
CA ILE A 9 4.67 -21.89 48.81
C ILE A 9 4.73 -22.52 47.41
N ASN A 10 4.58 -23.85 47.31
CA ASN A 10 4.61 -24.53 46.02
C ASN A 10 3.42 -24.14 45.13
N VAL A 11 2.22 -24.00 45.70
CA VAL A 11 1.03 -23.56 44.95
C VAL A 11 1.20 -22.12 44.46
N LEU A 12 1.73 -21.22 45.29
CA LEU A 12 2.02 -19.84 44.90
C LEU A 12 3.09 -19.75 43.80
N LEU A 13 4.13 -20.60 43.85
CA LEU A 13 5.15 -20.67 42.81
C LEU A 13 4.61 -21.19 41.47
N ILE A 14 3.71 -22.18 41.50
CA ILE A 14 3.06 -22.70 40.29
C ILE A 14 2.12 -21.65 39.68
N LEU A 15 1.32 -20.96 40.49
CA LEU A 15 0.45 -19.87 40.02
C LEU A 15 1.25 -18.72 39.39
N ALA A 16 2.39 -18.36 39.98
CA ALA A 16 3.28 -17.31 39.45
C ALA A 16 3.98 -17.72 38.14
N ALA A 17 4.29 -19.01 37.96
CA ALA A 17 4.87 -19.51 36.71
C ALA A 17 3.86 -19.53 35.55
N THR A 18 2.57 -19.77 35.83
CA THR A 18 1.52 -19.80 34.80
C THR A 18 1.08 -18.43 34.31
N SER A 19 1.32 -17.35 35.07
CA SER A 19 0.97 -15.98 34.67
C SER A 19 2.02 -15.30 33.78
N PHE A 20 3.16 -15.96 33.51
CA PHE A 20 4.28 -15.38 32.75
C PHE A 20 4.44 -15.90 31.31
N SER A 21 3.46 -16.61 30.74
CA SER A 21 3.57 -17.14 29.38
C SER A 21 2.28 -17.04 28.58
N LEU A 22 1.90 -15.80 28.25
CA LEU A 22 1.11 -15.47 27.07
C LEU A 22 1.79 -14.31 26.33
N ALA A 23 3.00 -14.57 25.81
CA ALA A 23 3.56 -13.70 24.78
C ALA A 23 2.76 -13.97 23.50
N THR A 24 1.70 -13.20 23.26
CA THR A 24 1.03 -13.19 21.96
C THR A 24 2.04 -12.69 20.94
N ALA A 25 2.36 -13.51 19.95
CA ALA A 25 3.05 -13.04 18.76
C ALA A 25 2.08 -12.14 18.01
N ARG A 26 2.33 -10.82 17.97
CA ARG A 26 1.61 -9.90 17.10
C ARG A 26 2.12 -10.14 15.67
N ALA A 27 1.28 -10.71 14.82
CA ALA A 27 1.47 -10.59 13.39
C ALA A 27 1.18 -9.13 12.99
N ASP A 28 2.06 -8.52 12.19
CA ASP A 28 1.76 -7.22 11.59
C ASP A 28 0.58 -7.41 10.63
N THR A 29 -0.57 -6.87 11.00
CA THR A 29 -1.76 -6.86 10.15
C THR A 29 -1.81 -5.53 9.40
N TYR A 30 -1.86 -5.58 8.08
CA TYR A 30 -2.09 -4.41 7.24
C TYR A 30 -3.53 -4.41 6.72
N SER A 31 -4.14 -3.24 6.67
CA SER A 31 -5.40 -3.00 5.97
C SER A 31 -5.15 -2.01 4.84
N TRP A 32 -5.79 -2.22 3.70
CA TRP A 32 -5.74 -1.29 2.58
C TRP A 32 -7.15 -0.90 2.13
N THR A 33 -7.23 0.22 1.44
CA THR A 33 -8.44 0.65 0.74
C THR A 33 -8.05 0.92 -0.71
N ASN A 34 -8.81 0.34 -1.64
CA ASN A 34 -8.62 0.61 -3.06
C ASN A 34 -9.21 1.98 -3.38
N LEU A 35 -8.36 2.91 -3.80
CA LEU A 35 -8.78 4.29 -4.09
C LEU A 35 -9.22 4.49 -5.54
N GLN A 36 -8.53 3.85 -6.48
CA GLN A 36 -8.76 3.95 -7.92
C GLN A 36 -8.64 2.59 -8.61
N SER A 37 -9.46 2.37 -9.64
CA SER A 37 -9.43 1.18 -10.50
C SER A 37 -10.16 1.47 -11.81
N ASP A 38 -9.76 0.83 -12.89
CA ASP A 38 -10.52 0.78 -14.15
C ASP A 38 -11.74 -0.16 -14.08
N ILE A 39 -11.85 -0.97 -13.03
CA ILE A 39 -12.93 -1.95 -12.83
C ILE A 39 -14.01 -1.37 -11.90
N PRO A 40 -15.26 -1.21 -12.39
CA PRO A 40 -16.36 -0.71 -11.56
C PRO A 40 -16.61 -1.57 -10.30
N GLY A 41 -16.70 -0.91 -9.15
CA GLY A 41 -17.01 -1.53 -7.86
C GLY A 41 -15.81 -2.12 -7.10
N VAL A 42 -14.59 -2.05 -7.65
CA VAL A 42 -13.37 -2.57 -7.00
C VAL A 42 -12.66 -1.52 -6.14
N ALA A 43 -12.88 -0.23 -6.42
CA ALA A 43 -12.27 0.90 -5.73
C ALA A 43 -13.28 2.02 -5.46
N THR A 44 -12.91 2.99 -4.62
CA THR A 44 -13.72 4.18 -4.31
C THR A 44 -14.06 4.98 -5.56
N HIS A 45 -13.11 5.12 -6.48
CA HIS A 45 -13.26 5.82 -7.75
C HIS A 45 -13.00 4.88 -8.91
N VAL A 46 -13.65 5.14 -10.05
CA VAL A 46 -13.41 4.44 -11.30
C VAL A 46 -12.68 5.38 -12.26
N ASP A 47 -11.56 4.94 -12.80
CA ASP A 47 -10.79 5.68 -13.81
C ASP A 47 -10.50 4.79 -15.02
N PRO A 48 -11.12 5.06 -16.18
CA PRO A 48 -10.91 4.27 -17.39
C PRO A 48 -9.49 4.42 -17.96
N ASN A 49 -8.69 5.38 -17.48
CA ASN A 49 -7.29 5.50 -17.87
C ASN A 49 -6.39 4.52 -17.12
N LEU A 50 -6.73 4.06 -15.92
CA LEU A 50 -5.87 3.26 -15.03
C LEU A 50 -5.77 1.78 -15.45
N VAL A 51 -5.57 1.52 -16.74
CA VAL A 51 -5.52 0.17 -17.31
C VAL A 51 -4.09 -0.33 -17.28
N ASN A 52 -3.88 -1.49 -16.63
CA ASN A 52 -2.57 -2.14 -16.52
C ASN A 52 -1.48 -1.16 -16.04
N PRO A 53 -1.59 -0.53 -14.84
CA PRO A 53 -0.57 0.39 -14.36
C PRO A 53 0.72 -0.33 -13.95
N TRP A 54 1.88 0.24 -14.28
CA TRP A 54 3.19 -0.41 -14.08
C TRP A 54 4.15 0.35 -13.16
N GLY A 55 4.07 1.69 -13.15
CA GLY A 55 4.99 2.54 -12.40
C GLY A 55 4.25 3.55 -11.57
N MET A 56 4.85 3.92 -10.44
CA MET A 56 4.30 4.91 -9.52
C MET A 56 5.42 5.75 -8.92
N ALA A 57 5.21 7.06 -8.82
CA ALA A 57 6.09 7.97 -8.10
C ALA A 57 5.28 8.97 -7.31
N VAL A 58 5.71 9.28 -6.10
CA VAL A 58 5.06 10.26 -5.23
C VAL A 58 5.94 11.51 -5.18
N SER A 59 5.37 12.66 -5.51
CA SER A 59 6.06 13.94 -5.35
C SER A 59 6.02 14.43 -3.89
N PRO A 60 6.89 15.38 -3.48
CA PRO A 60 6.98 15.86 -2.10
C PRO A 60 5.70 16.49 -1.55
N ASN A 61 4.84 17.00 -2.42
CA ASN A 61 3.51 17.51 -2.06
C ASN A 61 2.43 16.41 -1.93
N GLY A 62 2.78 15.15 -2.15
CA GLY A 62 1.89 14.00 -2.01
C GLY A 62 1.10 13.64 -3.27
N THR A 63 1.31 14.29 -4.42
CA THR A 63 0.70 13.85 -5.68
C THR A 63 1.32 12.53 -6.13
N ILE A 64 0.47 11.59 -6.50
CA ILE A 64 0.86 10.24 -6.93
C ILE A 64 0.75 10.20 -8.45
N TRP A 65 1.87 10.06 -9.13
CA TRP A 65 1.93 9.84 -10.57
C TRP A 65 1.91 8.34 -10.85
N VAL A 66 1.08 7.91 -11.79
CA VAL A 66 0.97 6.51 -12.20
C VAL A 66 1.22 6.41 -13.71
N SER A 67 1.96 5.37 -14.12
CA SER A 67 2.21 5.03 -15.52
C SER A 67 1.19 3.99 -15.99
N ASP A 68 0.23 4.42 -16.80
CA ASP A 68 -0.89 3.60 -17.26
C ASP A 68 -0.54 2.93 -18.59
N ASN A 69 0.01 1.72 -18.49
CA ASN A 69 0.61 1.04 -19.64
C ASN A 69 -0.39 0.72 -20.75
N GLY A 70 -1.62 0.33 -20.37
CA GLY A 70 -2.65 -0.13 -21.30
C GLY A 70 -3.32 0.99 -22.09
N THR A 71 -3.35 2.20 -21.55
CA THR A 71 -3.97 3.39 -22.16
C THR A 71 -2.93 4.37 -22.70
N GLY A 72 -1.65 4.17 -22.40
CA GLY A 72 -0.55 4.96 -22.94
C GLY A 72 -0.46 6.37 -22.36
N VAL A 73 -0.89 6.54 -21.12
CA VAL A 73 -0.88 7.83 -20.42
C VAL A 73 -0.19 7.72 -19.06
N SER A 74 0.02 8.87 -18.42
CA SER A 74 0.31 8.96 -17.01
C SER A 74 -0.73 9.84 -16.33
N THR A 75 -1.47 9.24 -15.42
CA THR A 75 -2.45 9.88 -14.55
C THR A 75 -1.83 10.35 -13.24
N LEU A 76 -2.50 11.29 -12.59
CA LEU A 76 -2.09 11.87 -11.32
C LEU A 76 -3.25 11.78 -10.33
N TYR A 77 -2.96 11.41 -9.10
CA TYR A 77 -3.93 11.31 -8.03
C TYR A 77 -3.49 12.10 -6.79
N HIS A 78 -4.46 12.66 -6.09
CA HIS A 78 -4.27 13.13 -4.71
C HIS A 78 -4.26 11.94 -3.75
N GLN A 79 -3.82 12.17 -2.50
CA GLN A 79 -3.67 11.11 -1.50
C GLN A 79 -4.99 10.42 -1.12
N ASP A 80 -6.13 11.08 -1.35
CA ASP A 80 -7.47 10.50 -1.15
C ASP A 80 -7.99 9.72 -2.37
N GLY A 81 -7.18 9.62 -3.44
CA GLY A 81 -7.55 8.91 -4.67
C GLY A 81 -8.26 9.74 -5.70
N THR A 82 -8.57 11.01 -5.42
CA THR A 82 -9.19 11.89 -6.41
C THR A 82 -8.21 12.14 -7.55
N ALA A 83 -8.69 12.01 -8.79
CA ALA A 83 -7.88 12.24 -9.98
C ALA A 83 -7.64 13.75 -10.18
N ALA A 84 -6.41 14.13 -10.51
CA ALA A 84 -6.11 15.46 -10.98
C ALA A 84 -6.50 15.59 -12.46
N SER A 85 -6.82 16.81 -12.91
CA SER A 85 -7.27 17.05 -14.29
C SER A 85 -6.18 16.82 -15.36
N LEU A 86 -4.91 16.82 -14.97
CA LEU A 86 -3.80 16.58 -15.89
C LEU A 86 -3.71 15.09 -16.22
N ILE A 87 -3.74 14.77 -17.50
CA ILE A 87 -3.40 13.46 -18.05
C ILE A 87 -2.25 13.67 -19.03
N VAL A 88 -1.14 12.99 -18.81
CA VAL A 88 0.04 13.11 -19.67
C VAL A 88 0.04 12.00 -20.70
N THR A 89 -0.16 12.34 -21.97
CA THR A 89 -0.06 11.36 -23.06
C THR A 89 1.39 10.99 -23.35
N ILE A 90 1.68 9.70 -23.40
CA ILE A 90 3.01 9.20 -23.72
C ILE A 90 3.10 8.94 -25.22
N PRO A 91 4.07 9.54 -25.93
CA PRO A 91 4.21 9.35 -27.36
C PRO A 91 4.48 7.90 -27.75
N THR A 92 4.01 7.54 -28.95
CA THR A 92 4.30 6.26 -29.60
C THR A 92 5.80 6.03 -29.78
N ALA A 93 6.25 4.78 -29.65
CA ALA A 93 7.61 4.39 -30.00
C ALA A 93 7.76 4.12 -31.52
N ALA A 94 8.99 3.91 -31.99
CA ALA A 94 9.24 3.59 -33.40
C ALA A 94 8.48 2.33 -33.86
N ARG A 95 8.37 1.33 -32.98
CA ARG A 95 7.78 0.01 -33.26
C ARG A 95 6.36 -0.20 -32.69
N ASN A 96 5.83 0.76 -31.93
CA ASN A 96 4.44 0.72 -31.49
C ASN A 96 3.74 2.03 -31.86
N LYS A 97 2.72 1.94 -32.71
CA LYS A 97 1.99 3.08 -33.28
C LYS A 97 0.59 3.30 -32.69
N GLU A 98 0.10 2.37 -31.88
CA GLU A 98 -1.25 2.43 -31.32
C GLU A 98 -1.32 3.29 -30.05
N GLY A 99 -0.17 3.63 -29.47
CA GLY A 99 -0.02 4.48 -28.29
C GLY A 99 1.36 4.30 -27.66
N GLY A 100 1.67 5.09 -26.63
CA GLY A 100 2.80 4.79 -25.74
C GLY A 100 2.47 3.59 -24.82
N ASN A 101 3.50 2.95 -24.26
CA ASN A 101 3.34 1.96 -23.18
C ASN A 101 4.27 2.33 -22.02
N PRO A 102 3.88 3.31 -21.18
CA PRO A 102 4.72 3.71 -20.07
C PRO A 102 4.92 2.58 -19.08
N THR A 103 6.09 2.58 -18.43
CA THR A 103 6.47 1.57 -17.44
C THR A 103 6.86 2.25 -16.14
N GLY A 104 8.12 2.68 -16.00
CA GLY A 104 8.62 3.34 -14.81
C GLY A 104 8.45 4.86 -14.87
N VAL A 105 8.12 5.45 -13.72
CA VAL A 105 8.16 6.90 -13.47
C VAL A 105 8.98 7.13 -12.20
N VAL A 106 9.79 8.19 -12.20
CA VAL A 106 10.61 8.59 -11.05
C VAL A 106 10.45 10.09 -10.86
N PHE A 107 10.21 10.51 -9.62
CA PHE A 107 10.22 11.92 -9.26
C PHE A 107 11.68 12.42 -9.13
N ASN A 108 12.02 13.51 -9.80
CA ASN A 108 13.31 14.17 -9.61
C ASN A 108 13.24 15.17 -8.43
N GLY A 109 13.93 14.87 -7.34
CA GLY A 109 14.00 15.72 -6.15
C GLY A 109 15.15 16.71 -6.09
N THR A 110 15.99 16.80 -7.12
CA THR A 110 17.08 17.79 -7.13
C THR A 110 16.53 19.20 -7.41
N PRO A 111 16.86 20.22 -6.59
CA PRO A 111 16.54 21.60 -6.91
C PRO A 111 17.32 22.06 -8.16
N PHE A 112 16.73 23.00 -8.91
CA PHE A 112 17.38 23.71 -10.01
C PHE A 112 18.12 24.94 -9.51
#